data_AF-A8JKG0-F1
#
_entry.id   AF-A8JKG0-F1
#
_cell.length_a   1.000
_cell.length_b   1.000
_cell.length_c   1.000
_cell.angle_alpha   90.00
_cell.angle_beta   90.00
_cell.angle_gamma   90.00
#
_symmetry.space_group_name_H-M   'P 1'
#
loop_
_entity.id
_entity.type
_entity.pdbx_description
1 polymer ?
#
loop_
_entity_poly.entity_id
_entity_poly.type
_entity_poly.pdbx_seq_one_letter_code
_entity_poly.pdbx_strand_id
1 'polypeptide(L)'
;DRDNFLNIVTVKTKIGGVSGSSEGKSLKDSTEFINVFSKNRERLFLNPVYQKTEVNEFIKNYEDSGKSWKYTQVLIDLGEKILLEEKDGFKYYHYPNAQMTSIVKFSQDQNLSKEIIYTEYSHKVYRTTNAQSSIRSKIIEDLYSIKNGIVSIEYIPQKGKNAGNLIEVFYNASNKDMFMFLSDMLIKEKNKYFYLQKVNTLWDDIQYNNLNKEGGYIDFKNGK
;
A
#
# COMPACT_ATOMS: atom_id res chain seq x y z
N ASP A 1 -20.01 25.90 7.26
CA ASP A 1 -18.85 25.27 7.91
C ASP A 1 -18.53 23.82 7.54
N ARG A 2 -19.22 23.17 6.58
CA ARG A 2 -18.78 21.86 6.05
C ARG A 2 -17.59 21.97 5.08
N ASP A 3 -17.43 23.12 4.43
CA ASP A 3 -16.46 23.29 3.34
C ASP A 3 -15.01 23.28 3.81
N ASN A 4 -14.74 23.62 5.08
CA ASN A 4 -13.40 23.67 5.65
C ASN A 4 -12.93 22.34 6.26
N PHE A 5 -13.83 21.37 6.44
CA PHE A 5 -13.49 20.08 7.04
C PHE A 5 -12.59 19.24 6.13
N LEU A 6 -11.50 18.70 6.69
CA LEU A 6 -10.56 17.85 5.96
C LEU A 6 -10.68 16.39 6.36
N ASN A 7 -10.54 16.08 7.66
CA ASN A 7 -10.46 14.72 8.15
C ASN A 7 -10.69 14.64 9.66
N ILE A 8 -10.95 13.42 10.16
CA ILE A 8 -10.93 13.08 11.58
C ILE A 8 -9.79 12.09 11.80
N VAL A 9 -8.93 12.38 12.77
CA VAL A 9 -7.94 11.43 13.28
C VAL A 9 -8.49 10.81 14.56
N THR A 10 -8.59 9.49 14.57
CA THR A 10 -8.92 8.70 15.77
C THR A 10 -7.63 8.34 16.47
N VAL A 11 -7.51 8.75 17.73
CA VAL A 11 -6.34 8.49 18.57
C VAL A 11 -6.74 7.50 19.64
N LYS A 12 -6.02 6.39 19.77
CA LYS A 12 -6.18 5.48 20.90
C LYS A 12 -5.48 6.09 22.13
N THR A 13 -6.23 6.46 23.16
CA THR A 13 -5.68 7.19 24.32
C THR A 13 -5.51 6.34 25.57
N LYS A 14 -6.24 5.21 25.69
CA LYS A 14 -6.18 4.35 26.87
C LYS A 14 -6.27 2.88 26.51
N ILE A 15 -5.48 2.04 27.19
CA ILE A 15 -5.81 0.62 27.37
C ILE A 15 -6.84 0.57 28.48
N GLY A 16 -7.95 -0.16 28.32
CA GLY A 16 -9.06 -0.17 29.28
C GLY A 16 -8.63 -0.54 30.70
N GLY A 17 -8.30 0.48 31.51
CA GLY A 17 -7.86 0.34 32.90
C GLY A 17 -9.01 0.26 33.90
N VAL A 18 -8.71 -0.40 35.03
CA VAL A 18 -9.57 -0.76 36.17
C VAL A 18 -10.05 0.46 36.97
N SER A 19 -11.06 1.15 36.47
CA SER A 19 -11.98 1.92 37.31
C SER A 19 -13.38 1.38 37.06
N GLY A 20 -14.12 1.12 38.15
CA GLY A 20 -15.28 0.23 38.26
C GLY A 20 -16.55 0.57 37.48
N SER A 21 -16.44 1.25 36.33
CA SER A 21 -17.57 1.54 35.44
C SER A 21 -17.75 0.48 34.35
N SER A 22 -17.29 -0.76 34.58
CA SER A 22 -17.46 -1.90 33.65
C SER A 22 -18.56 -2.87 34.05
N GLU A 23 -19.45 -2.50 34.97
CA GLU A 23 -20.70 -3.23 35.23
C GLU A 23 -21.87 -2.75 34.34
N GLY A 24 -21.61 -1.87 33.38
CA GLY A 24 -22.61 -1.33 32.45
C GLY A 24 -22.80 -2.15 31.17
N LYS A 25 -23.89 -1.89 30.45
CA LYS A 25 -24.26 -2.53 29.15
C LYS A 25 -23.47 -2.00 27.93
N SER A 26 -22.40 -1.21 28.11
CA SER A 26 -21.68 -0.51 27.03
C SER A 26 -20.17 -0.76 27.07
N LEU A 27 -19.53 -0.64 25.91
CA LEU A 27 -18.07 -0.70 25.77
C LEU A 27 -17.41 0.56 26.37
N LYS A 28 -16.15 0.44 26.80
CA LYS A 28 -15.36 1.58 27.29
C LYS A 28 -14.86 2.42 26.12
N ASP A 29 -15.08 3.73 26.20
CA ASP A 29 -14.45 4.69 25.30
C ASP A 29 -12.94 4.69 25.55
N SER A 30 -12.17 4.39 24.51
CA SER A 30 -10.70 4.29 24.55
C SER A 30 -10.02 5.14 23.48
N THR A 31 -10.82 5.96 22.80
CA THR A 31 -10.40 6.76 21.66
C THR A 31 -10.80 8.21 21.81
N GLU A 32 -9.94 9.12 21.37
CA GLU A 32 -10.23 10.53 21.17
C GLU A 32 -10.20 10.87 19.68
N PHE A 33 -10.77 12.02 19.31
CA PHE A 33 -10.89 12.44 17.92
C PHE A 33 -10.30 13.83 17.71
N ILE A 34 -9.37 13.96 16.78
CA ILE A 34 -8.84 15.24 16.33
C ILE A 34 -9.56 15.60 15.03
N ASN A 35 -10.36 16.67 15.06
CA ASN A 35 -10.99 17.21 13.87
C ASN A 35 -10.03 18.17 13.17
N VAL A 36 -9.73 17.91 11.90
CA VAL A 36 -8.80 18.72 11.11
C VAL A 36 -9.56 19.56 10.09
N PHE A 37 -9.32 20.88 10.11
CA PHE A 37 -9.95 21.85 9.22
C PHE A 37 -8.89 22.68 8.49
N SER A 38 -9.19 23.17 7.29
CA SER A 38 -8.40 24.18 6.58
C SER A 38 -9.16 25.49 6.46
N LYS A 39 -8.47 26.62 6.64
CA LYS A 39 -9.02 27.95 6.33
C LYS A 39 -9.19 28.19 4.82
N ASN A 40 -8.37 27.55 3.99
CA ASN A 40 -8.47 27.62 2.53
C ASN A 40 -7.96 26.30 1.93
N ARG A 41 -8.87 25.51 1.33
CA ARG A 41 -8.55 24.20 0.75
C ARG A 41 -7.85 24.27 -0.58
N GLU A 42 -8.06 25.32 -1.36
CA GLU A 42 -7.42 25.51 -2.67
C GLU A 42 -5.90 25.68 -2.54
N ARG A 43 -5.45 26.23 -1.41
CA ARG A 43 -4.03 26.40 -1.09
C ARG A 43 -3.44 25.26 -0.26
N LEU A 44 -4.25 24.26 0.13
CA LEU A 44 -3.78 23.18 0.98
C LEU A 44 -3.16 22.06 0.14
N PHE A 45 -1.92 21.73 0.44
CA PHE A 45 -1.25 20.54 -0.08
C PHE A 45 -0.81 19.64 1.08
N LEU A 46 -1.30 18.41 1.12
CA LEU A 46 -0.91 17.41 2.11
C LEU A 46 0.04 16.41 1.46
N ASN A 47 1.28 16.39 1.96
CA ASN A 47 2.24 15.38 1.57
C ASN A 47 1.89 14.05 2.26
N PRO A 48 1.90 12.92 1.53
CA PRO A 48 1.74 11.63 2.17
C PRO A 48 2.92 11.37 3.11
N VAL A 49 2.60 11.04 4.37
CA VAL A 49 3.58 10.60 5.36
C VAL A 49 3.63 9.07 5.36
N TYR A 50 4.84 8.53 5.44
CA TYR A 50 5.07 7.10 5.45
C TYR A 50 5.86 6.70 6.69
N GLN A 51 5.39 5.67 7.39
CA GLN A 51 6.23 4.90 8.30
C GLN A 51 7.17 4.03 7.45
N LYS A 52 8.45 4.04 7.84
CA LYS A 52 9.51 3.30 7.17
C LYS A 52 10.02 2.22 8.12
N THR A 53 10.01 0.98 7.65
CA THR A 53 10.63 -0.15 8.35
C THR A 53 11.54 -0.85 7.36
N GLU A 54 12.71 -1.31 7.78
CA GLU A 54 13.58 -2.09 6.90
C GLU A 54 12.80 -3.32 6.41
N VAL A 55 12.87 -3.63 5.12
CA VAL A 55 11.95 -4.59 4.49
C VAL A 55 12.09 -6.01 5.05
N ASN A 56 13.31 -6.45 5.35
CA ASN A 56 13.53 -7.79 5.90
C ASN A 56 13.06 -7.88 7.35
N GLU A 57 13.30 -6.85 8.15
CA GLU A 57 12.73 -6.72 9.51
C GLU A 57 11.20 -6.73 9.46
N PHE A 58 10.60 -5.99 8.53
CA PHE A 58 9.16 -5.91 8.36
C PHE A 58 8.54 -7.28 8.04
N ILE A 59 9.15 -8.01 7.11
CA ILE A 59 8.69 -9.34 6.69
C ILE A 59 8.88 -10.35 7.83
N LYS A 60 10.03 -10.32 8.51
CA LYS A 60 10.30 -11.18 9.66
C LYS A 60 9.27 -10.97 10.77
N ASN A 61 8.95 -9.73 11.11
CA ASN A 61 7.91 -9.41 12.10
C ASN A 61 6.53 -9.96 11.70
N TYR A 62 6.22 -9.96 10.39
CA TYR A 62 5.01 -10.59 9.87
C TYR A 62 5.00 -12.10 10.15
N GLU A 63 6.09 -12.79 9.81
CA GLU A 63 6.26 -14.23 10.02
C GLU A 63 6.22 -14.60 11.52
N ASP A 64 6.98 -13.88 12.37
CA ASP A 64 7.04 -14.09 13.82
C ASP A 64 5.69 -13.86 14.51
N SER A 65 4.85 -12.98 13.96
CA SER A 65 3.49 -12.72 14.46
C SER A 65 2.42 -13.70 13.93
N GLY A 66 2.84 -14.73 13.18
CA GLY A 66 1.94 -15.72 12.57
C GLY A 66 1.09 -15.16 11.42
N LYS A 67 1.45 -13.99 10.88
CA LYS A 67 0.74 -13.35 9.76
C LYS A 67 1.40 -13.72 8.45
N SER A 68 0.58 -14.02 7.44
CA SER A 68 1.11 -14.32 6.11
C SER A 68 1.54 -13.06 5.35
N TRP A 69 2.79 -13.05 4.90
CA TRP A 69 3.30 -12.06 3.96
C TRP A 69 2.65 -12.22 2.58
N LYS A 70 2.31 -11.10 1.92
CA LYS A 70 1.47 -11.10 0.71
C LYS A 70 2.24 -11.19 -0.60
N TYR A 71 3.48 -10.73 -0.64
CA TYR A 71 4.30 -10.76 -1.85
C TYR A 71 5.03 -12.09 -1.93
N THR A 72 4.44 -13.05 -2.65
CA THR A 72 4.89 -14.45 -2.68
C THR A 72 5.22 -14.97 -4.06
N GLN A 73 4.98 -14.18 -5.11
CA GLN A 73 5.21 -14.55 -6.51
C GLN A 73 6.37 -13.74 -7.09
N VAL A 74 7.04 -14.32 -8.09
CA VAL A 74 8.13 -13.72 -8.86
C VAL A 74 7.80 -13.84 -10.34
N LEU A 75 7.81 -12.71 -11.04
CA LEU A 75 7.73 -12.65 -12.49
C LEU A 75 9.14 -12.88 -13.05
N ILE A 76 9.37 -14.04 -13.66
CA ILE A 76 10.69 -14.43 -14.18
C ILE A 76 10.95 -13.70 -15.50
N ASP A 77 9.99 -13.83 -16.42
CA ASP A 77 10.04 -13.33 -17.78
C ASP A 77 8.61 -13.04 -18.29
N LEU A 78 8.44 -11.96 -19.04
CA LEU A 78 7.19 -11.65 -19.73
C LEU A 78 7.05 -12.42 -21.05
N GLY A 79 8.17 -12.83 -21.65
CA GLY A 79 8.18 -13.46 -22.97
C GLY A 79 7.76 -12.48 -24.07
N GLU A 80 7.01 -12.97 -25.05
CA GLU A 80 6.57 -12.19 -26.19
C GLU A 80 5.51 -11.14 -25.82
N LYS A 81 5.71 -9.89 -26.26
CA LYS A 81 4.77 -8.77 -26.11
C LYS A 81 3.95 -8.62 -27.39
N ILE A 82 2.67 -8.95 -27.34
CA ILE A 82 1.75 -8.87 -28.49
C ILE A 82 0.82 -7.67 -28.30
N LEU A 83 0.82 -6.71 -29.23
CA LEU A 83 -0.18 -5.63 -29.24
C LEU A 83 -1.54 -6.19 -29.70
N LEU A 84 -2.57 -5.98 -28.89
CA LEU A 84 -3.94 -6.42 -29.19
C LEU A 84 -4.76 -5.30 -29.83
N GLU A 85 -4.74 -4.13 -29.21
CA GLU A 85 -5.55 -2.98 -29.62
C GLU A 85 -4.90 -1.68 -29.11
N GLU A 86 -5.11 -0.60 -29.86
CA GLU A 86 -4.81 0.77 -29.44
C GLU A 86 -6.05 1.64 -29.63
N LYS A 87 -6.56 2.21 -28.53
CA LYS A 87 -7.81 2.98 -28.53
C LYS A 87 -7.84 4.01 -27.41
N ASP A 88 -8.26 5.24 -27.74
CA ASP A 88 -8.46 6.34 -26.78
C ASP A 88 -7.22 6.66 -25.91
N GLY A 89 -6.02 6.50 -26.46
CA GLY A 89 -4.75 6.71 -25.75
C GLY A 89 -4.35 5.56 -24.80
N PHE A 90 -5.02 4.40 -24.92
CA PHE A 90 -4.66 3.16 -24.24
C PHE A 90 -4.13 2.15 -25.24
N LYS A 91 -3.05 1.45 -24.89
CA LYS A 91 -2.57 0.28 -25.63
C LYS A 91 -2.72 -0.96 -24.78
N TYR A 92 -3.24 -2.03 -25.37
CA TYR A 92 -3.45 -3.30 -24.68
C TYR A 92 -2.50 -4.35 -25.23
N TYR A 93 -1.85 -5.08 -24.33
CA TYR A 93 -0.90 -6.13 -24.70
C TYR A 93 -1.26 -7.48 -24.09
N HIS A 94 -0.89 -8.55 -24.79
CA HIS A 94 -0.93 -9.93 -24.33
C HIS A 94 0.48 -10.52 -24.26
N TYR A 95 0.72 -11.28 -23.20
CA TYR A 95 1.94 -12.02 -22.91
C TYR A 95 1.58 -13.48 -22.69
N PRO A 96 1.40 -14.28 -23.76
CA PRO A 96 0.90 -15.65 -23.67
C PRO A 96 1.90 -16.58 -22.96
N ASN A 97 3.20 -16.27 -23.06
CA ASN A 97 4.30 -17.12 -22.62
C ASN A 97 4.99 -16.59 -21.35
N ALA A 98 4.35 -15.69 -20.61
CA ALA A 98 4.89 -15.13 -19.38
C ALA A 98 5.16 -16.24 -18.34
N GLN A 99 6.36 -16.20 -17.75
CA GLN A 99 6.83 -17.15 -16.76
C GLN A 99 6.82 -16.54 -15.38
N MET A 100 6.16 -17.22 -14.45
CA MET A 100 6.04 -16.82 -13.05
C MET A 100 6.24 -18.02 -12.14
N THR A 101 6.74 -17.77 -10.94
CA THR A 101 6.99 -18.81 -9.93
C THR A 101 6.77 -18.27 -8.53
N SER A 102 6.76 -19.14 -7.53
CA SER A 102 6.75 -18.71 -6.13
C SER A 102 8.14 -18.26 -5.69
N ILE A 103 8.23 -17.36 -4.72
CA ILE A 103 9.49 -16.94 -4.10
C ILE A 103 10.27 -18.15 -3.54
N VAL A 104 9.56 -19.12 -2.96
CA VAL A 104 10.20 -20.33 -2.39
C VAL A 104 10.93 -21.11 -3.47
N LYS A 105 10.26 -21.36 -4.61
CA LYS A 105 10.86 -22.07 -5.73
C LYS A 105 11.97 -21.24 -6.38
N PHE A 106 11.77 -19.94 -6.58
CA PHE A 106 12.80 -19.05 -7.12
C PHE A 106 14.07 -19.03 -6.25
N SER A 107 13.90 -18.99 -4.93
CA SER A 107 14.99 -19.04 -3.94
C SER A 107 15.80 -20.34 -4.05
N GLN A 108 15.12 -21.48 -4.20
CA GLN A 108 15.76 -22.78 -4.40
C GLN A 108 16.49 -22.85 -5.74
N ASP A 109 15.81 -22.47 -6.83
CA ASP A 109 16.34 -22.57 -8.19
C ASP A 109 17.56 -21.64 -8.42
N GLN A 110 17.56 -20.47 -7.78
CA GLN A 110 18.65 -19.48 -7.91
C GLN A 110 19.70 -19.56 -6.79
N ASN A 111 19.50 -20.43 -5.79
CA ASN A 111 20.33 -20.49 -4.58
C ASN A 111 20.52 -19.11 -3.90
N LEU A 112 19.42 -18.36 -3.77
CA LEU A 112 19.38 -17.03 -3.16
C LEU A 112 18.52 -17.02 -1.90
N SER A 113 18.90 -16.24 -0.89
CA SER A 113 18.05 -16.02 0.27
C SER A 113 16.81 -15.19 -0.09
N LYS A 114 15.71 -15.38 0.63
CA LYS A 114 14.50 -14.55 0.45
C LYS A 114 14.79 -13.07 0.67
N GLU A 115 15.70 -12.73 1.59
CA GLU A 115 16.10 -11.35 1.87
C GLU A 115 16.69 -10.65 0.65
N ILE A 116 17.58 -11.33 -0.09
CA ILE A 116 18.14 -10.83 -1.36
C ILE A 116 17.03 -10.69 -2.42
N ILE A 117 16.10 -11.64 -2.48
CA ILE A 117 14.98 -11.60 -3.44
C ILE A 117 14.05 -10.41 -3.17
N TYR A 118 13.71 -10.15 -1.91
CA TYR A 118 12.84 -9.03 -1.52
C TYR A 118 13.50 -7.66 -1.70
N THR A 119 14.81 -7.59 -1.85
CA THR A 119 15.55 -6.34 -2.02
C THR A 119 15.96 -6.16 -3.49
N GLU A 120 16.94 -6.93 -3.95
CA GLU A 120 17.56 -6.79 -5.27
C GLU A 120 16.65 -7.24 -6.42
N TYR A 121 15.69 -8.14 -6.15
CA TYR A 121 14.70 -8.62 -7.13
C TYR A 121 13.28 -8.08 -6.86
N SER A 122 13.15 -7.03 -6.04
CA SER A 122 11.85 -6.45 -5.65
C SER A 122 10.98 -5.99 -6.83
N HIS A 123 11.58 -5.64 -7.96
CA HIS A 123 10.90 -5.29 -9.22
C HIS A 123 10.27 -6.48 -9.95
N LYS A 124 10.66 -7.71 -9.60
CA LYS A 124 10.06 -8.95 -10.10
C LYS A 124 9.09 -9.57 -9.10
N VAL A 125 9.27 -9.27 -7.81
CA VAL A 125 8.43 -9.80 -6.74
C VAL A 125 7.08 -9.07 -6.74
N TYR A 126 5.99 -9.81 -6.80
CA TYR A 126 4.65 -9.23 -6.85
C TYR A 126 3.64 -9.97 -5.98
N ARG A 127 2.52 -9.29 -5.75
CA ARG A 127 1.25 -9.87 -5.32
C ARG A 127 0.18 -9.51 -6.34
N THR A 128 -0.87 -10.31 -6.41
CA THR A 128 -2.07 -9.94 -7.14
C THR A 128 -3.07 -9.24 -6.21
N THR A 129 -3.89 -8.37 -6.78
CA THR A 129 -5.00 -7.74 -6.07
C THR A 129 -6.12 -7.41 -7.04
N ASN A 130 -7.34 -7.37 -6.52
CA ASN A 130 -8.43 -6.68 -7.18
C ASN A 130 -8.02 -5.23 -7.48
N ALA A 131 -8.04 -4.81 -8.75
CA ALA A 131 -7.82 -3.42 -9.08
C ALA A 131 -8.97 -2.56 -8.52
N GLN A 132 -8.65 -1.40 -7.93
CA GLN A 132 -9.65 -0.47 -7.35
C GLN A 132 -9.91 0.76 -8.23
N SER A 133 -9.35 0.79 -9.44
CA SER A 133 -9.50 1.90 -10.38
C SER A 133 -10.59 1.65 -11.40
N SER A 134 -11.13 2.74 -11.96
CA SER A 134 -12.07 2.71 -13.10
C SER A 134 -11.54 1.96 -14.31
N ILE A 135 -10.22 1.80 -14.42
CA ILE A 135 -9.58 0.99 -15.47
C ILE A 135 -9.92 -0.50 -15.37
N ARG A 136 -10.32 -0.98 -14.19
CA ARG A 136 -10.63 -2.40 -13.97
C ARG A 136 -11.73 -2.89 -14.88
N SER A 137 -12.84 -2.16 -14.96
CA SER A 137 -13.97 -2.54 -15.79
C SER A 137 -13.56 -2.61 -17.25
N LYS A 138 -12.79 -1.62 -17.71
CA LYS A 138 -12.25 -1.57 -19.06
C LYS A 138 -11.38 -2.80 -19.38
N ILE A 139 -10.49 -3.20 -18.49
CA ILE A 139 -9.66 -4.41 -18.64
C ILE A 139 -10.49 -5.70 -18.64
N ILE A 140 -11.51 -5.78 -17.78
CA ILE A 140 -12.37 -6.96 -17.72
C ILE A 140 -13.18 -7.12 -19.01
N GLU A 141 -13.73 -6.02 -19.53
CA GLU A 141 -14.56 -6.01 -20.74
C GLU A 141 -13.72 -6.21 -22.00
N ASP A 142 -12.74 -5.34 -22.25
CA ASP A 142 -11.96 -5.31 -23.50
C ASP A 142 -11.13 -6.60 -23.68
N LEU A 143 -10.68 -7.20 -22.56
CA LEU A 143 -9.80 -8.37 -22.59
C LEU A 143 -10.48 -9.63 -22.05
N TYR A 144 -11.81 -9.68 -21.99
CA TYR A 144 -12.56 -10.80 -21.42
C TYR A 144 -12.20 -12.15 -22.04
N SER A 145 -11.99 -12.20 -23.36
CA SER A 145 -11.73 -13.40 -24.14
C SER A 145 -10.37 -14.05 -23.85
N ILE A 146 -9.39 -13.28 -23.38
CA ILE A 146 -8.04 -13.78 -23.09
C ILE A 146 -8.00 -14.35 -21.68
N LYS A 147 -7.65 -15.64 -21.55
CA LYS A 147 -7.69 -16.39 -20.29
C LYS A 147 -6.34 -16.94 -19.83
N ASN A 148 -5.30 -16.89 -20.67
CA ASN A 148 -3.96 -17.43 -20.39
C ASN A 148 -2.88 -16.34 -20.39
N GLY A 149 -1.84 -16.54 -19.59
CA GLY A 149 -0.69 -15.62 -19.50
C GLY A 149 -1.01 -14.33 -18.73
N ILE A 150 -0.35 -13.25 -19.13
CA ILE A 150 -0.51 -11.90 -18.59
C ILE A 150 -1.11 -11.01 -19.66
N VAL A 151 -1.96 -10.07 -19.25
CA VAL A 151 -2.36 -8.95 -20.09
C VAL A 151 -1.96 -7.64 -19.44
N SER A 152 -1.87 -6.57 -20.22
CA SER A 152 -1.54 -5.25 -19.67
C SER A 152 -2.25 -4.13 -20.40
N ILE A 153 -2.23 -2.96 -19.77
CA ILE A 153 -2.65 -1.70 -20.36
C ILE A 153 -1.58 -0.65 -20.15
N GLU A 154 -1.19 0.01 -21.24
CA GLU A 154 -0.26 1.12 -21.25
C GLU A 154 -1.03 2.43 -21.49
N TYR A 155 -0.82 3.42 -20.61
CA TYR A 155 -1.50 4.72 -20.69
C TYR A 155 -0.80 5.78 -19.82
N ILE A 156 -1.23 7.04 -19.96
CA ILE A 156 -0.79 8.16 -19.12
C ILE A 156 -1.90 8.50 -18.11
N PRO A 157 -1.72 8.21 -16.81
CA PRO A 157 -2.71 8.54 -15.78
C PRO A 157 -2.85 10.05 -15.61
N GLN A 158 -4.08 10.52 -15.36
CA GLN A 158 -4.32 11.94 -15.06
C GLN A 158 -4.06 12.31 -13.59
N LYS A 159 -4.15 11.33 -12.68
CA LYS A 159 -4.07 11.53 -11.22
C LYS A 159 -3.31 10.37 -10.56
N GLY A 160 -2.82 10.61 -9.34
CA GLY A 160 -2.11 9.62 -8.52
C GLY A 160 -0.59 9.70 -8.66
N LYS A 161 0.12 8.71 -8.08
CA LYS A 161 1.59 8.66 -8.03
C LYS A 161 2.24 8.75 -9.42
N ASN A 162 1.57 8.20 -10.44
CA ASN A 162 2.08 8.08 -11.79
C ASN A 162 1.48 9.11 -12.77
N ALA A 163 0.84 10.17 -12.25
CA ALA A 163 0.20 11.16 -13.10
C ALA A 163 1.18 11.81 -14.09
N GLY A 164 0.80 11.89 -15.36
CA GLY A 164 1.61 12.49 -16.42
C GLY A 164 2.72 11.61 -16.99
N ASN A 165 2.95 10.42 -16.44
CA ASN A 165 3.96 9.48 -16.92
C ASN A 165 3.31 8.31 -17.66
N LEU A 166 3.90 7.90 -18.78
CA LEU A 166 3.50 6.66 -19.47
C LEU A 166 3.83 5.47 -18.58
N ILE A 167 2.83 4.66 -18.25
CA ILE A 167 2.99 3.45 -17.44
C ILE A 167 2.31 2.27 -18.10
N GLU A 168 2.80 1.07 -17.78
CA GLU A 168 2.17 -0.20 -18.14
C GLU A 168 1.73 -0.92 -16.85
N VAL A 169 0.46 -1.32 -16.79
CA VAL A 169 -0.12 -2.03 -15.65
C VAL A 169 -0.47 -3.44 -16.07
N PHE A 170 0.04 -4.43 -15.33
CA PHE A 170 -0.11 -5.85 -15.63
C PHE A 170 -1.25 -6.48 -14.82
N TYR A 171 -1.90 -7.46 -15.45
CA TYR A 171 -2.97 -8.26 -14.89
C TYR A 171 -2.79 -9.72 -15.29
N ASN A 172 -3.20 -10.65 -14.45
CA ASN A 172 -3.32 -12.03 -14.93
C ASN A 172 -4.48 -12.12 -15.94
N ALA A 173 -4.30 -12.93 -16.98
CA ALA A 173 -5.33 -13.03 -18.00
C ALA A 173 -6.62 -13.68 -17.48
N SER A 174 -6.54 -14.61 -16.53
CA SER A 174 -7.71 -15.41 -16.11
C SER A 174 -8.79 -14.58 -15.41
N ASN A 175 -8.46 -13.92 -14.29
CA ASN A 175 -9.42 -13.18 -13.46
C ASN A 175 -9.18 -11.66 -13.44
N LYS A 176 -8.17 -11.17 -14.18
CA LYS A 176 -7.82 -9.74 -14.28
C LYS A 176 -7.49 -9.09 -12.93
N ASP A 177 -6.89 -9.86 -12.02
CA ASP A 177 -6.21 -9.32 -10.86
C ASP A 177 -4.95 -8.57 -11.28
N MET A 178 -4.82 -7.36 -10.75
CA MET A 178 -3.71 -6.45 -11.01
C MET A 178 -2.46 -6.89 -10.26
N PHE A 179 -1.31 -6.74 -10.90
CA PHE A 179 -0.01 -7.00 -10.32
C PHE A 179 0.41 -5.76 -9.53
N MET A 180 0.83 -5.98 -8.28
CA MET A 180 1.51 -4.97 -7.48
C MET A 180 2.91 -5.46 -7.19
N PHE A 181 3.91 -4.74 -7.65
CA PHE A 181 5.31 -5.09 -7.42
C PHE A 181 5.78 -4.59 -6.06
N LEU A 182 6.65 -5.35 -5.41
CA LEU A 182 7.18 -4.99 -4.11
C LEU A 182 7.99 -3.69 -4.20
N SER A 183 8.72 -3.49 -5.29
CA SER A 183 9.49 -2.26 -5.55
C SER A 183 8.66 -0.98 -5.44
N ASP A 184 7.35 -1.03 -5.74
CA ASP A 184 6.47 0.14 -5.63
C ASP A 184 6.27 0.62 -4.18
N MET A 185 6.49 -0.29 -3.22
CA MET A 185 6.38 -0.09 -1.78
C MET A 185 7.73 0.08 -1.10
N LEU A 186 8.85 0.07 -1.84
CA LEU A 186 10.18 0.21 -1.27
C LEU A 186 10.81 1.56 -1.61
N ILE A 187 11.64 2.06 -0.70
CA ILE A 187 12.62 3.12 -0.97
C ILE A 187 14.02 2.64 -0.58
N LYS A 188 15.01 2.94 -1.42
CA LYS A 188 16.42 2.65 -1.13
C LYS A 188 17.08 3.86 -0.49
N GLU A 189 17.62 3.70 0.71
CA GLU A 189 18.34 4.73 1.45
C GLU A 189 19.62 4.15 2.05
N LYS A 190 20.78 4.77 1.78
CA LYS A 190 22.08 4.37 2.35
C LYS A 190 22.34 2.84 2.29
N ASN A 191 22.00 2.22 1.15
CA ASN A 191 22.10 0.79 0.85
C ASN A 191 21.13 -0.16 1.59
N LYS A 192 20.10 0.37 2.25
CA LYS A 192 19.01 -0.44 2.81
C LYS A 192 17.71 -0.16 2.07
N TYR A 193 16.82 -1.15 2.06
CA TYR A 193 15.48 -1.00 1.49
C TYR A 193 14.46 -0.90 2.62
N PHE A 194 13.60 0.10 2.55
CA PHE A 194 12.58 0.34 3.54
C PHE A 194 11.20 0.14 2.91
N TYR A 195 10.38 -0.69 3.56
CA TYR A 195 8.97 -0.83 3.23
C TYR A 195 8.19 0.39 3.72
N LEU A 196 7.40 0.97 2.82
CA LEU A 196 6.63 2.18 3.03
C LEU A 196 5.19 1.84 3.41
N GLN A 197 4.80 2.20 4.63
CA GLN A 197 3.40 2.15 5.06
C GLN A 197 2.87 3.57 5.16
N LYS A 198 1.84 3.87 4.37
CA LYS A 198 1.20 5.18 4.40
C LYS A 198 0.50 5.36 5.75
N VAL A 199 0.84 6.43 6.47
CA VAL A 199 0.18 6.77 7.74
C VAL A 199 -1.28 7.10 7.43
N ASN A 200 -2.17 6.54 8.23
CA ASN A 200 -3.61 6.76 8.11
C ASN A 200 -4.12 7.59 9.31
N THR A 201 -5.44 7.72 9.42
CA THR A 201 -6.08 8.52 10.48
C THR A 201 -6.38 7.74 11.75
N LEU A 202 -5.93 6.50 11.88
CA LEU A 202 -5.96 5.73 13.10
C LEU A 202 -4.56 5.75 13.71
N TRP A 203 -4.41 6.46 14.82
CA TRP A 203 -3.15 6.56 15.55
C TRP A 203 -3.26 5.72 16.82
N ASP A 204 -2.59 4.58 16.85
CA ASP A 204 -2.65 3.61 17.94
C ASP A 204 -1.30 3.36 18.63
N ASP A 205 -0.25 4.04 18.17
CA ASP A 205 1.14 3.95 18.60
C ASP A 205 1.63 5.17 19.41
N ILE A 206 0.72 6.09 19.78
CA ILE A 206 1.07 7.26 20.59
C ILE A 206 1.32 6.87 22.05
N GLN A 207 2.50 7.22 22.57
CA GLN A 207 2.80 7.09 23.98
C GLN A 207 2.22 8.27 24.76
N TYR A 208 1.19 8.01 25.57
CA TYR A 208 0.51 9.07 26.34
C TYR A 208 1.36 9.63 27.50
N ASN A 209 2.34 8.85 27.97
CA ASN A 209 3.21 9.25 29.07
C ASN A 209 4.04 10.47 28.69
N ASN A 210 3.88 11.57 29.43
CA ASN A 210 4.56 12.86 29.21
C ASN A 210 4.18 13.59 27.91
N LEU A 211 3.05 13.27 27.27
CA LEU A 211 2.57 13.99 26.08
C LEU A 211 2.50 15.51 26.32
N ASN A 212 2.11 15.92 27.53
CA ASN A 212 2.06 17.32 27.97
C ASN A 212 3.44 18.02 28.03
N LYS A 213 4.55 17.28 27.94
CA LYS A 213 5.92 17.82 27.95
C LYS A 213 6.55 17.90 26.56
N GLU A 214 5.99 17.23 25.55
CA GLU A 214 6.54 17.21 24.19
C GLU A 214 6.37 18.54 23.45
N GLY A 215 5.34 19.31 23.80
CA GLY A 215 5.03 20.60 23.15
C GLY A 215 5.97 21.77 23.50
N GLY A 216 7.01 21.55 24.32
CA GLY A 216 7.98 22.58 24.71
C GLY A 216 7.33 23.78 25.43
N TYR A 217 7.33 23.77 26.76
CA TYR A 217 6.98 24.90 27.65
C TYR A 217 5.59 25.56 27.50
N ILE A 218 4.73 25.14 26.57
CA ILE A 218 3.36 25.64 26.45
C ILE A 218 2.45 24.79 27.34
N ASP A 219 2.25 25.27 28.57
CA ASP A 219 1.30 24.70 29.51
C ASP A 219 -0.13 25.16 29.17
N PHE A 220 -0.93 24.26 28.59
CA PHE A 220 -2.34 24.51 28.33
C PHE A 220 -3.12 24.42 29.66
N LYS A 221 -3.14 25.54 30.40
CA LYS A 221 -3.77 25.66 31.74
C LYS A 221 -5.25 25.23 31.82
N ASN A 222 -5.93 25.05 30.69
CA ASN A 222 -7.35 24.65 30.59
C ASN A 222 -7.59 23.56 29.54
N GLY A 223 -6.74 22.53 29.45
CA GLY A 223 -7.03 21.37 28.61
C GLY A 223 -8.26 20.61 29.11
N LYS A 224 -9.40 20.80 28.44
CA LYS A 224 -10.44 19.76 28.32
C LYS A 224 -10.21 19.01 27.02
#